data_AF-Q2B7N7-F1
#
_entry.id   AF-Q2B7N7-F1
#
_cell.length_a   1.000
_cell.length_b   1.000
_cell.length_c   1.000
_cell.angle_alpha   90.00
_cell.angle_beta   90.00
_cell.angle_gamma   90.00
#
_symmetry.space_group_name_H-M   'P 1'
#
loop_
_entity.id
_entity.type
_entity.pdbx_description
1 polymer ?
#
loop_
_entity_poly.entity_id
_entity_poly.type
_entity_poly.pdbx_seq_one_letter_code
_entity_poly.pdbx_strand_id
1 'polypeptide(L)'
;MKEVAILDLLQFLNQKYIMLVPALWVIGLALKHTPWVPDWTIIWILLLLSVGFGAFAFGFSINGILNGVIAAGVAVLGHQMYKQSFLGKPANRKKDKHKD
;
A
#
# COMPACT_ATOMS: atom_id res chain seq x y z
N MET A 1 15.90 7.39 5.04
CA MET A 1 15.02 8.50 4.58
C MET A 1 13.67 8.04 4.00
N LYS A 2 13.44 6.77 3.61
CA LYS A 2 12.12 6.33 3.09
C LYS A 2 11.10 5.99 4.18
N GLU A 3 11.53 5.53 5.36
CA GLU A 3 10.62 5.14 6.46
C GLU A 3 9.90 6.32 7.12
N VAL A 4 10.44 7.53 7.05
CA VAL A 4 9.84 8.71 7.70
C VAL A 4 8.56 9.17 7.00
N ALA A 5 8.50 9.08 5.67
CA ALA A 5 7.35 9.60 4.91
C ALA A 5 6.04 8.85 5.18
N ILE A 6 6.08 7.54 5.45
CA ILE A 6 4.87 6.77 5.79
C ILE A 6 4.37 7.15 7.19
N LEU A 7 5.28 7.30 8.15
CA LEU A 7 4.92 7.69 9.51
C LEU A 7 4.28 9.08 9.53
N ASP A 8 4.76 10.00 8.69
CA ASP A 8 4.15 11.32 8.53
C ASP A 8 2.71 11.23 8.00
N LEU A 9 2.44 10.34 7.03
CA LEU A 9 1.08 10.12 6.51
C LEU A 9 0.13 9.48 7.54
N LEU A 10 0.64 8.62 8.43
CA LEU A 10 -0.16 8.04 9.51
C LEU A 10 -0.62 9.09 10.53
N GLN A 11 0.12 10.20 10.70
CA GLN A 11 -0.29 11.29 11.60
C GLN A 11 -1.53 12.04 11.09
N PHE A 12 -1.76 12.04 9.78
CA PHE A 12 -2.95 12.64 9.18
C PHE A 12 -4.16 11.71 9.22
N LEU A 13 -3.98 10.42 9.55
CA LEU A 13 -5.09 9.49 9.71
C LEU A 13 -5.73 9.66 11.08
N ASN A 14 -7.06 9.76 11.07
CA ASN A 14 -7.82 9.66 12.30
C ASN A 14 -7.56 8.29 12.98
N GLN A 15 -7.51 8.26 14.32
CA GLN A 15 -7.17 7.08 15.11
C GLN A 15 -8.01 5.83 14.79
N LYS A 16 -9.26 6.04 14.36
CA LYS A 16 -10.15 4.95 13.92
C LYS A 16 -9.82 4.39 12.52
N TYR A 17 -9.15 5.15 11.65
CA TYR A 17 -8.71 4.72 10.32
C TYR A 17 -7.39 3.95 10.33
N ILE A 18 -6.61 4.06 11.40
CA ILE A 18 -5.33 3.35 11.51
C ILE A 18 -5.53 1.84 11.35
N MET A 19 -6.67 1.30 11.83
CA MET A 19 -7.00 -0.12 11.69
C MET A 19 -7.43 -0.52 10.26
N LEU A 20 -7.81 0.45 9.42
CA LEU A 20 -8.16 0.23 8.01
C LEU A 20 -6.93 -0.15 7.19
N VAL A 21 -5.75 0.39 7.52
CA VAL A 21 -4.49 0.14 6.83
C VAL A 21 -4.08 -1.35 6.82
N PRO A 22 -3.99 -2.06 7.96
CA PRO A 22 -3.69 -3.49 7.95
C PRO A 22 -4.81 -4.32 7.30
N ALA A 23 -6.08 -3.91 7.41
CA ALA A 23 -7.19 -4.59 6.74
C ALA A 23 -7.08 -4.51 5.21
N LEU A 24 -6.78 -3.32 4.67
CA LEU A 24 -6.46 -3.10 3.26
C LEU A 24 -5.28 -3.95 2.81
N TRP A 25 -4.29 -4.17 3.68
CA TRP A 25 -3.14 -5.00 3.35
C TRP A 25 -3.52 -6.47 3.16
N VAL A 26 -4.36 -7.02 4.05
CA VAL A 26 -4.90 -8.38 3.93
C VAL A 26 -5.71 -8.54 2.65
N ILE A 27 -6.58 -7.57 2.34
CA ILE A 27 -7.37 -7.56 1.11
C ILE A 27 -6.46 -7.49 -0.13
N GLY A 28 -5.44 -6.64 -0.11
CA GLY A 28 -4.48 -6.50 -1.21
C GLY A 28 -3.69 -7.78 -1.46
N LEU A 29 -3.32 -8.51 -0.40
CA LEU A 29 -2.68 -9.83 -0.51
C LEU A 29 -3.65 -10.86 -1.10
N ALA A 30 -4.92 -10.89 -0.65
CA ALA A 30 -5.93 -11.80 -1.17
C ALA A 30 -6.20 -11.57 -2.67
N LEU A 31 -6.32 -10.30 -3.09
CA LEU A 31 -6.48 -9.91 -4.49
C LEU A 31 -5.29 -10.36 -5.35
N LYS A 32 -4.07 -10.23 -4.82
CA LYS A 32 -2.86 -10.66 -5.51
C LYS A 32 -2.74 -12.18 -5.69
N HIS A 33 -3.34 -12.96 -4.80
CA HIS A 33 -3.45 -14.41 -4.95
C HIS A 33 -4.58 -14.85 -5.90
N THR A 34 -5.39 -13.91 -6.39
CA THR A 34 -6.48 -14.19 -7.31
C THR A 34 -5.95 -14.18 -8.75
N PRO A 35 -6.00 -15.32 -9.48
CA PRO A 35 -5.35 -15.45 -10.80
C PRO A 35 -5.95 -14.55 -11.89
N TRP A 36 -7.12 -13.98 -11.67
CA TRP A 36 -7.83 -13.14 -12.62
C TRP A 36 -7.65 -11.63 -12.38
N VAL A 37 -6.92 -11.23 -11.33
CA VAL A 37 -6.75 -9.83 -10.94
C VAL A 37 -5.34 -9.35 -11.34
N PRO A 38 -5.21 -8.46 -12.33
CA PRO A 38 -3.92 -7.88 -12.68
C PRO A 38 -3.37 -6.97 -11.58
N ASP A 39 -2.06 -6.96 -11.36
CA ASP A 39 -1.40 -6.16 -10.30
C ASP A 39 -1.77 -4.67 -10.32
N TRP A 40 -1.99 -4.07 -11.49
CA TRP A 40 -2.35 -2.65 -11.63
C TRP A 40 -3.77 -2.33 -11.12
N THR A 41 -4.69 -3.31 -11.18
CA THR A 41 -6.07 -3.14 -10.73
C THR A 41 -6.20 -3.15 -9.21
N ILE A 42 -5.26 -3.78 -8.51
CA ILE A 42 -5.24 -3.88 -7.04
C ILE A 42 -5.24 -2.47 -6.41
N ILE A 43 -4.50 -1.53 -7.01
CA ILE A 43 -4.43 -0.14 -6.52
C ILE A 43 -5.81 0.52 -6.57
N TRP A 44 -6.52 0.37 -7.70
CA TRP A 44 -7.85 0.95 -7.89
C TRP A 44 -8.90 0.31 -6.98
N ILE A 45 -8.84 -1.01 -6.80
CA ILE A 45 -9.76 -1.75 -5.91
C ILE A 45 -9.55 -1.33 -4.45
N LEU A 46 -8.30 -1.25 -3.99
CA LEU A 46 -7.99 -0.81 -2.63
C LEU A 46 -8.37 0.64 -2.39
N LEU A 47 -8.19 1.52 -3.39
CA LEU A 47 -8.60 2.92 -3.29
C LEU A 47 -10.11 3.05 -3.17
N LEU A 48 -10.88 2.37 -4.02
CA LEU A 48 -12.34 2.35 -3.95
C LEU A 48 -12.85 1.79 -2.61
N LEU A 49 -12.27 0.69 -2.15
CA LEU A 49 -12.63 0.11 -0.84
C LEU A 49 -12.32 1.07 0.29
N SER A 50 -11.13 1.66 0.31
CA SER A 50 -10.72 2.57 1.38
C SER A 50 -11.58 3.83 1.45
N VAL A 51 -11.87 4.45 0.29
CA VAL A 51 -12.76 5.62 0.20
C VAL A 51 -14.19 5.24 0.56
N GLY A 52 -14.69 4.09 0.12
CA GLY A 52 -16.02 3.59 0.46
C GLY A 52 -16.18 3.32 1.95
N PHE A 53 -15.20 2.65 2.57
CA PHE A 53 -15.17 2.46 4.02
C PHE A 53 -15.08 3.80 4.76
N GLY A 54 -14.31 4.74 4.23
CA GLY A 54 -14.18 6.04 4.86
C GLY A 54 -15.48 6.86 4.83
N ALA A 55 -16.16 6.86 3.69
CA ALA A 55 -17.47 7.46 3.52
C ALA A 55 -18.56 6.76 4.35
N PHE A 56 -18.50 5.43 4.49
CA PHE A 56 -19.46 4.67 5.28
C PHE A 56 -19.28 4.86 6.80
N ALA A 57 -18.04 4.84 7.29
CA ALA A 57 -17.76 4.89 8.72
C ALA A 57 -17.84 6.31 9.33
N PHE A 58 -17.63 7.37 8.52
CA PHE A 58 -17.56 8.76 9.00
C PHE A 58 -18.53 9.70 8.27
N GLY A 59 -19.40 9.15 7.43
CA GLY A 59 -20.28 9.90 6.55
C GLY A 59 -19.55 10.40 5.31
N PHE A 60 -20.33 10.83 4.31
CA PHE A 60 -19.88 11.48 3.07
C PHE A 60 -19.32 12.89 3.38
N SER A 61 -18.20 12.94 4.09
CA SER A 61 -17.46 14.15 4.41
C SER A 61 -16.12 14.15 3.67
N ILE A 62 -15.62 15.34 3.39
CA ILE A 62 -14.30 15.55 2.78
C ILE A 62 -13.21 14.86 3.61
N ASN A 63 -13.34 14.91 4.94
CA ASN A 63 -12.43 14.25 5.86
C ASN A 63 -12.45 12.72 5.70
N GLY A 64 -13.63 12.12 5.51
CA GLY A 64 -13.74 10.67 5.29
C GLY A 64 -13.09 10.22 3.98
N ILE A 65 -13.29 10.99 2.92
CA ILE A 65 -12.69 10.73 1.60
C ILE A 65 -11.16 10.86 1.68
N LEU A 66 -10.64 11.94 2.26
CA LEU A 66 -9.19 12.18 2.39
C LEU A 66 -8.52 11.11 3.25
N ASN A 67 -9.11 10.75 4.39
CA ASN A 67 -8.59 9.67 5.24
C ASN A 67 -8.58 8.33 4.48
N GLY A 68 -9.59 8.05 3.67
CA GLY A 68 -9.62 6.87 2.80
C GLY A 68 -8.49 6.88 1.76
N VAL A 69 -8.25 8.01 1.09
CA VAL A 69 -7.16 8.13 0.10
C VAL A 69 -5.79 7.95 0.75
N ILE A 70 -5.55 8.59 1.90
CA ILE A 70 -4.29 8.47 2.64
C ILE A 70 -4.08 7.02 3.11
N ALA A 71 -5.11 6.36 3.64
CA ALA A 71 -5.03 4.96 4.08
C ALA A 71 -4.69 4.01 2.93
N ALA A 72 -5.28 4.21 1.73
CA ALA A 72 -4.95 3.43 0.54
C ALA A 72 -3.50 3.67 0.10
N GLY A 73 -3.05 4.94 0.10
CA GLY A 73 -1.67 5.31 -0.23
C GLY A 73 -0.66 4.65 0.71
N VAL A 74 -0.90 4.71 2.01
CA VAL A 74 -0.07 4.05 3.04
C VAL A 74 -0.03 2.54 2.84
N ALA A 75 -1.17 1.89 2.56
CA ALA A 75 -1.23 0.45 2.34
C ALA A 75 -0.42 0.00 1.11
N VAL A 76 -0.58 0.69 -0.03
CA VAL A 76 0.09 0.34 -1.29
C VAL A 76 1.60 0.62 -1.21
N LEU A 77 1.98 1.81 -0.73
CA LEU A 77 3.39 2.19 -0.59
C LEU A 77 4.09 1.36 0.48
N GLY A 78 3.42 1.08 1.60
CA GLY A 78 3.91 0.19 2.65
C GLY A 78 4.21 -1.21 2.12
N HIS A 79 3.32 -1.78 1.29
CA HIS A 79 3.58 -3.07 0.65
C HIS A 79 4.79 -3.03 -0.29
N GLN A 80 4.94 -1.97 -1.09
CA GLN A 80 6.08 -1.80 -1.98
C GLN A 80 7.39 -1.64 -1.21
N MET A 81 7.38 -0.88 -0.12
CA MET A 81 8.55 -0.70 0.75
C MET A 81 8.93 -2.00 1.45
N TYR A 82 7.98 -2.76 1.97
CA TYR A 82 8.23 -4.10 2.50
C TYR A 82 8.92 -4.99 1.44
N LYS A 83 8.42 -4.97 0.21
CA LYS A 83 9.02 -5.73 -0.89
C LYS A 83 10.42 -5.24 -1.25
N GLN A 84 10.67 -3.92 -1.25
CA GLN A 84 11.99 -3.35 -1.57
C GLN A 84 13.02 -3.60 -0.45
N SER A 85 12.61 -3.53 0.81
CA SER A 85 13.50 -3.69 1.96
C SER A 85 13.87 -5.14 2.22
N PHE A 86 12.91 -6.08 2.07
CA PHE A 86 13.15 -7.50 2.38
C PHE A 86 13.48 -8.35 1.14
N LEU A 87 13.03 -7.97 -0.06
CA LEU A 87 13.37 -8.67 -1.31
C LEU A 87 14.35 -7.88 -2.18
N GLY A 88 15.13 -6.96 -1.58
CA GLY A 88 16.22 -6.28 -2.28
C GLY A 88 17.14 -7.31 -2.93
N LYS A 89 17.02 -7.48 -4.25
CA LYS A 89 17.80 -8.44 -5.04
C LYS A 89 19.28 -8.24 -4.69
N PRO A 90 20.01 -9.28 -4.22
CA PRO A 90 21.46 -9.20 -4.19
C PRO A 90 21.90 -8.94 -5.64
N ALA A 91 22.58 -7.82 -5.86
CA ALA A 91 23.10 -7.45 -7.16
C ALA A 91 23.94 -8.62 -7.70
N ASN A 92 23.41 -9.35 -8.67
CA ASN A 92 24.14 -10.40 -9.36
C ASN A 92 25.23 -9.70 -10.19
N ARG A 93 26.39 -9.52 -9.55
CA ARG A 93 27.63 -9.07 -10.16
C ARG A 93 28.01 -10.17 -11.15
N LYS A 94 27.48 -10.10 -12.37
CA LYS A 94 28.01 -10.87 -13.49
C LYS A 94 29.47 -10.49 -13.57
N LYS A 95 30.31 -11.42 -13.10
CA LYS A 95 31.72 -11.49 -13.44
C LYS A 95 31.75 -11.55 -14.96
N ASP A 96 31.99 -10.41 -15.58
CA ASP A 96 32.57 -10.38 -16.91
C ASP A 96 34.01 -10.89 -16.76
N LYS A 97 34.11 -12.21 -16.61
CA LYS A 97 35.32 -12.94 -16.97
C LYS A 97 35.25 -13.13 -18.47
N HIS A 98 35.59 -12.07 -19.21
CA HIS A 98 36.24 -12.27 -20.49
C HIS A 98 37.69 -12.66 -20.22
N LYS A 99 37.85 -13.96 -19.95
CA LYS A 99 38.84 -14.79 -20.64
C LYS A 99 38.41 -14.73 -22.13
N ASP A 100 39.24 -14.44 -23.12
CA ASP A 100 40.69 -14.58 -23.26
C ASP A 100 41.25 -13.46 -24.15
#